data_AF-A0A3N5M6M8-F1
#
_entry.id   AF-A0A3N5M6M8-F1
#
_cell.length_a   1.000
_cell.length_b   1.000
_cell.length_c   1.000
_cell.angle_alpha   90.00
_cell.angle_beta   90.00
_cell.angle_gamma   90.00
#
_symmetry.space_group_name_H-M   'P 1'
#
loop_
_entity.id
_entity.type
_entity.pdbx_description
1 polymer ?
#
loop_
_entity_poly.entity_id
_entity_poly.type
_entity_poly.pdbx_seq_one_letter_code
_entity_poly.pdbx_strand_id
1 'polypeptide(L)'
;MKTNCLLIALVLLGALLLAGCASKDAPAPVVPEGAKAGGLVNLQPCKYKAGSIEYFADCGTLVVPENRSNPGSRLIALPVVRVRALSDSPAEPIFFFQGGPGSSNMHFQHPEGLVDRHDFVQGGYRGVDGSVVLECPEISEAIRKSSDLLSDTAL
;
A
#
# COMPACT_ATOMS: atom_id res chain seq x y z
N MET A 1 31.42 -31.73 30.08
CA MET A 1 30.12 -31.15 30.47
C MET A 1 29.93 -29.69 30.03
N LYS A 2 30.95 -28.83 30.05
CA LYS A 2 30.83 -27.41 29.62
C LYS A 2 30.65 -27.21 28.10
N THR A 3 31.30 -28.04 27.27
CA THR A 3 31.27 -27.93 25.80
C THR A 3 29.90 -28.26 25.20
N ASN A 4 29.19 -29.25 25.75
CA ASN A 4 27.84 -29.62 25.28
C ASN A 4 26.80 -28.56 25.63
N CYS A 5 26.96 -27.84 26.75
CA CYS A 5 26.07 -26.74 27.12
C CYS A 5 26.19 -25.55 26.16
N LEU A 6 27.42 -25.24 25.71
CA LEU A 6 27.71 -24.16 24.77
C LEU A 6 27.15 -24.47 23.36
N LEU A 7 27.27 -25.72 22.92
CA LEU A 7 26.70 -26.18 21.64
C LEU A 7 25.16 -26.14 21.64
N ILE A 8 24.52 -26.54 22.74
CA ILE A 8 23.05 -26.47 22.87
C ILE A 8 22.56 -25.02 22.87
N ALA A 9 23.29 -24.10 23.54
CA ALA A 9 22.96 -22.68 23.55
C ALA A 9 23.09 -22.03 22.16
N LEU A 10 24.10 -22.40 21.38
CA LEU A 10 24.30 -21.90 20.01
C LEU A 10 23.22 -22.40 19.03
N VAL A 11 22.78 -23.66 19.16
CA VAL A 11 21.70 -24.22 18.33
C VAL A 11 20.35 -23.56 18.66
N LEU A 12 20.06 -23.29 19.94
CA LEU A 12 18.85 -22.59 20.35
C LEU A 12 18.83 -21.12 19.89
N LEU A 13 19.97 -20.44 19.91
CA LEU A 13 20.09 -19.07 19.43
C LEU A 13 19.97 -18.98 17.89
N GLY A 14 20.49 -19.97 17.16
CA GLY A 14 20.32 -20.08 15.71
C GLY A 14 18.88 -20.36 15.27
N ALA A 15 18.13 -21.15 16.05
CA ALA A 15 16.72 -21.44 15.78
C ALA A 15 15.80 -20.22 16.04
N LEU A 16 16.13 -19.37 17.02
CA LEU A 16 15.38 -18.13 17.29
C LEU A 16 15.56 -17.06 16.20
N LEU A 17 16.71 -17.05 15.50
CA LEU A 17 17.00 -16.09 14.44
C LEU A 17 16.28 -16.39 13.12
N LEU A 18 15.71 -17.59 12.95
CA LEU A 18 14.97 -18.00 11.74
C LEU A 18 13.46 -17.69 11.81
N ALA A 19 12.95 -17.23 12.96
CA ALA A 19 11.52 -16.92 13.13
C ALA A 19 11.16 -15.46 12.78
N GLY A 20 12.14 -14.63 12.42
CA GLY A 20 11.93 -13.21 12.10
C GLY A 20 12.11 -12.94 10.62
N CYS A 21 11.02 -12.98 9.85
CA CYS A 21 10.73 -12.20 8.64
C CYS A 21 9.59 -12.88 7.86
N ALA A 22 8.38 -12.78 8.40
CA ALA A 22 7.17 -12.88 7.58
C ALA A 22 6.53 -11.49 7.60
N SER A 23 6.93 -10.64 6.65
CA SER A 23 6.15 -9.45 6.30
C SER A 23 4.79 -9.97 5.83
N LYS A 24 3.76 -9.84 6.67
CA LYS A 24 2.39 -10.04 6.22
C LYS A 24 2.05 -8.89 5.30
N ASP A 25 2.28 -9.06 4.00
CA ASP A 25 1.72 -8.17 3.01
C ASP A 25 0.21 -8.11 3.25
N ALA A 26 -0.33 -6.89 3.37
CA ALA A 26 -1.76 -6.72 3.51
C ALA A 26 -2.44 -7.33 2.27
N PRO A 27 -3.52 -8.12 2.43
CA PRO A 27 -4.21 -8.69 1.28
C PRO A 27 -4.63 -7.59 0.30
N ALA A 28 -4.42 -7.83 -0.99
CA ALA A 28 -4.85 -6.90 -2.02
C ALA A 28 -6.38 -6.64 -1.90
N PRO A 29 -6.85 -5.41 -2.17
CA PRO A 29 -8.27 -5.12 -2.19
C PRO A 29 -8.99 -6.04 -3.18
N VAL A 30 -10.18 -6.50 -2.82
CA VAL A 30 -11.05 -7.28 -3.71
C VAL A 30 -12.35 -6.51 -3.94
N VAL A 31 -12.96 -6.70 -5.10
CA VAL A 31 -14.30 -6.15 -5.37
C VAL A 31 -15.31 -6.96 -4.58
N PRO A 32 -16.05 -6.36 -3.62
CA PRO A 32 -17.03 -7.12 -2.86
C PRO A 32 -18.20 -7.57 -3.74
N GLU A 33 -18.82 -8.69 -3.37
CA GLU A 33 -20.00 -9.20 -4.07
C GLU A 33 -21.13 -8.15 -4.06
N GLY A 34 -21.77 -7.96 -5.22
CA GLY A 34 -22.84 -6.98 -5.38
C GLY A 34 -22.39 -5.51 -5.46
N ALA A 35 -21.09 -5.22 -5.32
CA ALA A 35 -20.57 -3.85 -5.43
C ALA A 35 -20.85 -3.24 -6.81
N LYS A 36 -21.03 -1.92 -6.83
CA LYS A 36 -21.32 -1.12 -8.04
C LYS A 36 -20.20 -0.13 -8.29
N ALA A 37 -20.03 0.23 -9.55
CA ALA A 37 -19.12 1.30 -9.96
C ALA A 37 -19.42 2.61 -9.18
N GLY A 38 -18.37 3.25 -8.67
CA GLY A 38 -18.47 4.46 -7.85
C GLY A 38 -18.75 4.20 -6.37
N GLY A 39 -18.97 2.96 -5.96
CA GLY A 39 -19.23 2.60 -4.56
C GLY A 39 -17.96 2.70 -3.71
N LEU A 40 -18.05 3.45 -2.60
CA LEU A 40 -17.09 3.38 -1.50
C LEU A 40 -17.63 2.38 -0.48
N VAL A 41 -17.02 1.21 -0.42
CA VAL A 41 -17.49 0.06 0.37
C VAL A 41 -16.56 -0.22 1.54
N ASN A 42 -17.13 -0.73 2.63
CA ASN A 42 -16.43 -1.12 3.85
C ASN A 42 -15.54 -0.01 4.46
N LEU A 43 -15.90 1.27 4.26
CA LEU A 43 -15.25 2.40 4.91
C LEU A 43 -15.56 2.35 6.40
N GLN A 44 -14.55 2.04 7.21
CA GLN A 44 -14.70 1.84 8.64
C GLN A 44 -13.51 2.41 9.42
N PRO A 45 -13.71 2.77 10.70
CA PRO A 45 -12.60 3.18 11.55
C PRO A 45 -11.50 2.12 11.58
N CYS A 46 -10.26 2.57 11.41
CA CYS A 46 -9.06 1.73 11.46
C CYS A 46 -7.92 2.49 12.15
N LYS A 47 -6.84 1.77 12.43
CA LYS A 47 -5.56 2.35 12.84
C LYS A 47 -4.62 2.36 11.65
N TYR A 48 -4.00 3.51 11.38
CA TYR A 48 -2.97 3.64 10.35
C TYR A 48 -1.63 3.94 11.00
N LYS A 49 -0.59 3.16 10.68
CA LYS A 49 0.75 3.35 11.22
C LYS A 49 1.65 4.00 10.18
N ALA A 50 2.19 5.18 10.50
CA ALA A 50 3.20 5.87 9.71
C ALA A 50 4.46 6.06 10.57
N GLY A 51 5.50 5.28 10.25
CA GLY A 51 6.71 5.21 11.06
C GLY A 51 6.42 4.70 12.49
N SER A 52 6.80 5.49 13.49
CA SER A 52 6.52 5.21 14.91
C SER A 52 5.18 5.75 15.40
N ILE A 53 4.44 6.48 14.57
CA ILE A 53 3.19 7.15 14.95
C ILE A 53 2.00 6.32 14.45
N GLU A 54 0.97 6.20 15.29
CA GLU A 54 -0.31 5.60 14.94
C GLU A 54 -1.40 6.66 14.90
N TYR A 55 -2.19 6.66 13.83
CA TYR A 55 -3.29 7.59 13.59
C TYR A 55 -4.63 6.87 13.65
N PHE A 56 -5.66 7.60 14.07
CA PHE A 56 -7.03 7.23 13.78
C PHE A 56 -7.32 7.51 12.32
N ALA A 57 -7.86 6.53 11.62
CA ALA A 57 -8.15 6.62 10.20
C ALA A 57 -9.50 5.98 9.88
N ASP A 58 -9.99 6.21 8.67
CA ASP A 58 -11.04 5.42 8.04
C ASP A 58 -10.44 4.69 6.84
N CYS A 59 -10.56 3.37 6.82
CA CYS A 59 -10.04 2.52 5.76
C CYS A 59 -11.20 1.89 5.00
N GLY A 60 -11.14 1.88 3.67
CA GLY A 60 -12.19 1.32 2.83
C GLY A 60 -11.69 0.99 1.43
N THR A 61 -12.64 0.70 0.54
CA THR A 61 -12.35 0.33 -0.84
C THR A 61 -13.25 1.10 -1.79
N LEU A 62 -12.66 1.77 -2.78
CA LEU A 62 -13.37 2.40 -3.87
C LEU A 62 -13.47 1.42 -5.04
N VAL A 63 -14.69 1.10 -5.46
CA VAL A 63 -14.97 0.20 -6.58
C VAL A 63 -15.22 1.03 -7.83
N VAL A 64 -14.48 0.74 -8.90
CA VAL A 64 -14.50 1.53 -10.13
C VAL A 64 -14.48 0.64 -11.37
N PRO A 65 -15.03 1.08 -12.52
CA PRO A 65 -14.88 0.36 -13.77
C PRO A 65 -13.41 0.41 -14.21
N GLU A 66 -12.89 -0.71 -14.68
CA GLU A 66 -11.54 -0.83 -15.23
C GLU A 66 -11.37 0.14 -16.40
N ASN A 67 -12.34 0.17 -17.32
CA ASN A 67 -12.41 1.15 -18.40
C ASN A 67 -13.59 2.11 -18.16
N ARG A 68 -13.29 3.37 -17.81
CA ARG A 68 -14.33 4.38 -17.54
C ARG A 68 -15.22 4.70 -18.74
N SER A 69 -14.73 4.51 -19.96
CA SER A 69 -15.51 4.73 -21.19
C SER A 69 -16.43 3.55 -21.53
N ASN A 70 -16.29 2.42 -20.83
CA ASN A 70 -17.16 1.26 -20.96
C ASN A 70 -17.80 0.92 -19.60
N PRO A 71 -19.05 1.35 -19.35
CA PRO A 71 -19.77 1.05 -18.11
C PRO A 71 -19.96 -0.44 -17.80
N GLY A 72 -19.89 -1.30 -18.83
CA GLY A 72 -19.95 -2.76 -18.68
C GLY A 72 -18.58 -3.43 -18.49
N SER A 73 -17.51 -2.66 -18.38
CA SER A 73 -16.18 -3.22 -18.10
C SER A 73 -16.11 -3.82 -16.69
N ARG A 74 -15.16 -4.74 -16.51
CA ARG A 74 -14.86 -5.35 -15.23
C ARG A 74 -14.65 -4.29 -14.15
N LEU A 75 -15.12 -4.55 -12.94
CA LEU A 75 -14.85 -3.70 -11.79
C LEU A 75 -13.48 -4.03 -11.19
N ILE A 76 -12.80 -3.01 -10.66
CA ILE A 76 -11.58 -3.13 -9.89
C ILE A 76 -11.75 -2.42 -8.56
N ALA A 77 -11.00 -2.87 -7.54
CA ALA A 77 -11.02 -2.31 -6.21
C ALA A 77 -9.74 -1.52 -5.95
N LEU A 78 -9.88 -0.29 -5.44
CA LEU A 78 -8.77 0.57 -5.04
C LEU A 78 -8.88 0.85 -3.53
N PRO A 79 -7.79 0.75 -2.77
CA PRO A 79 -7.84 1.08 -1.35
C PRO A 79 -8.03 2.59 -1.17
N VAL A 80 -8.77 2.98 -0.14
CA VAL A 80 -8.90 4.37 0.29
C VAL A 80 -8.61 4.43 1.78
N VAL A 81 -7.76 5.37 2.17
CA VAL A 81 -7.45 5.67 3.57
C VAL A 81 -7.64 7.15 3.81
N ARG A 82 -8.47 7.50 4.78
CA ARG A 82 -8.57 8.84 5.34
C ARG A 82 -7.89 8.85 6.70
N VAL A 83 -6.69 9.39 6.80
CA VAL A 83 -6.07 9.72 8.08
C VAL A 83 -6.81 10.92 8.66
N ARG A 84 -7.34 10.81 9.87
CA ARG A 84 -8.11 11.88 10.49
C ARG A 84 -7.19 12.96 11.05
N ALA A 85 -7.65 14.20 11.02
CA ALA A 85 -6.99 15.29 11.72
C ALA A 85 -6.86 14.99 13.22
N LEU A 86 -5.83 15.55 13.85
CA LEU A 86 -5.63 15.41 15.30
C LEU A 86 -6.60 16.27 16.12
N SER A 87 -7.10 17.36 15.54
CA SER A 87 -8.11 18.22 16.14
C SER A 87 -9.53 17.67 15.97
N ASP A 88 -10.37 17.86 16.98
CA ASP A 88 -11.81 17.57 16.93
C ASP A 88 -12.62 18.55 16.05
N SER A 89 -11.99 19.62 15.54
CA SER A 89 -12.59 20.60 14.62
C SER A 89 -11.78 20.69 13.32
N PRO A 90 -11.82 19.66 12.46
CA PRO A 90 -11.06 19.63 11.23
C PRO A 90 -11.51 20.72 10.23
N ALA A 91 -10.53 21.24 9.49
CA ALA A 91 -10.72 22.03 8.28
C ALA A 91 -10.97 21.11 7.06
N GLU A 92 -10.88 21.65 5.85
CA GLU A 92 -11.08 20.89 4.62
C GLU A 92 -10.08 19.74 4.45
N PRO A 93 -10.49 18.57 3.91
CA PRO A 93 -9.59 17.45 3.71
C PRO A 93 -8.59 17.72 2.58
N ILE A 94 -7.38 17.19 2.73
CA ILE A 94 -6.34 17.20 1.71
C ILE A 94 -6.31 15.84 1.02
N PHE A 95 -6.52 15.85 -0.31
CA PHE A 95 -6.33 14.67 -1.14
C PHE A 95 -4.89 14.64 -1.62
N PHE A 96 -4.09 13.73 -1.06
CA PHE A 96 -2.67 13.66 -1.35
C PHE A 96 -2.36 12.58 -2.38
N PHE A 97 -1.58 12.96 -3.38
CA PHE A 97 -1.15 12.12 -4.48
C PHE A 97 0.34 12.28 -4.70
N GLN A 98 1.08 11.21 -4.41
CA GLN A 98 2.52 11.15 -4.67
C GLN A 98 2.79 10.97 -6.17
N GLY A 99 3.77 11.71 -6.69
CA GLY A 99 4.20 11.60 -8.10
C GLY A 99 5.05 10.36 -8.37
N GLY A 100 5.35 10.13 -9.66
CA GLY A 100 6.04 8.95 -10.17
C GLY A 100 5.63 8.68 -11.61
N PRO A 101 5.85 7.46 -12.11
CA PRO A 101 4.76 6.49 -12.07
C PRO A 101 5.17 5.17 -11.39
N GLY A 102 4.21 4.30 -11.09
CA GLY A 102 4.45 2.95 -10.57
C GLY A 102 4.78 2.86 -9.08
N SER A 103 4.92 3.98 -8.37
CA SER A 103 5.01 3.99 -6.90
C SER A 103 3.62 3.91 -6.26
N SER A 104 3.55 3.31 -5.07
CA SER A 104 2.33 3.24 -4.27
C SER A 104 1.92 4.61 -3.76
N ASN A 105 0.61 4.93 -3.81
CA ASN A 105 0.07 6.11 -3.11
C ASN A 105 -0.33 5.82 -1.66
N MET A 106 -0.15 4.58 -1.18
CA MET A 106 -0.60 4.15 0.15
C MET A 106 0.46 4.36 1.23
N HIS A 107 1.22 5.44 1.10
CA HIS A 107 2.27 5.83 2.03
C HIS A 107 2.02 7.23 2.59
N PHE A 108 1.46 7.28 3.80
CA PHE A 108 1.28 8.52 4.52
C PHE A 108 2.56 8.86 5.29
N GLN A 109 3.04 10.10 5.13
CA GLN A 109 4.08 10.67 5.96
C GLN A 109 3.46 11.80 6.77
N HIS A 110 3.79 11.90 8.06
CA HIS A 110 3.28 12.94 8.95
C HIS A 110 3.58 14.34 8.37
N PRO A 111 2.57 15.08 7.90
CA PRO A 111 2.75 16.42 7.37
C PRO A 111 2.60 17.40 8.54
N GLU A 112 3.74 17.78 9.11
CA GLU A 112 3.86 18.70 10.25
C GLU A 112 2.94 19.93 10.09
N GLY A 113 2.14 20.20 11.11
CA GLY A 113 1.18 21.32 11.16
C GLY A 113 -0.07 21.18 10.28
N LEU A 114 -0.06 20.34 9.24
CA LEU A 114 -1.22 20.12 8.39
C LEU A 114 -2.15 19.06 8.97
N VAL A 115 -1.62 17.92 9.43
CA VAL A 115 -2.46 16.84 10.00
C VAL A 115 -3.11 17.24 11.33
N ASP A 116 -2.65 18.31 11.96
CA ASP A 116 -3.30 18.85 13.15
C ASP A 116 -4.75 19.26 12.87
N ARG A 117 -5.00 19.78 11.66
CA ARG A 117 -6.29 20.36 11.29
C ARG A 117 -6.93 19.76 10.05
N HIS A 118 -6.20 19.03 9.22
CA HIS A 118 -6.71 18.51 7.96
C HIS A 118 -6.70 16.98 7.98
N ASP A 119 -7.80 16.38 7.55
CA ASP A 119 -7.80 14.98 7.18
C ASP A 119 -6.95 14.79 5.93
N PHE A 120 -6.24 13.67 5.83
CA PHE A 120 -5.49 13.29 4.64
C PHE A 120 -6.11 12.07 3.98
N VAL A 121 -6.61 12.26 2.77
CA VAL A 121 -7.26 11.20 1.97
C VAL A 121 -6.27 10.72 0.92
N GLN A 122 -5.94 9.43 1.01
CA GLN A 122 -5.14 8.70 0.03
C GLN A 122 -6.05 7.73 -0.71
N GLY A 123 -5.99 7.77 -2.04
CA GLY A 123 -6.57 6.75 -2.90
C GLY A 123 -5.46 5.99 -3.60
N GLY A 124 -5.51 4.67 -3.56
CA GLY A 124 -4.53 3.84 -4.24
C GLY A 124 -4.62 3.95 -5.77
N TYR A 125 -3.47 3.86 -6.43
CA TYR A 125 -3.37 3.93 -7.88
C TYR A 125 -3.80 2.62 -8.55
N ARG A 126 -4.45 2.76 -9.71
CA ARG A 126 -4.75 1.63 -10.61
C ARG A 126 -3.45 1.05 -11.13
N GLY A 127 -3.35 -0.28 -11.15
CA GLY A 127 -2.14 -0.96 -11.61
C GLY A 127 -1.00 -0.96 -10.59
N VAL A 128 -1.20 -0.42 -9.39
CA VAL A 128 -0.19 -0.41 -8.32
C VAL A 128 -0.77 -0.89 -6.99
N ASP A 129 -1.78 -0.21 -6.46
CA ASP A 129 -2.27 -0.43 -5.09
C ASP A 129 -3.55 -1.27 -5.00
N GLY A 130 -4.20 -1.48 -6.14
CA GLY A 130 -5.54 -2.05 -6.22
C GLY A 130 -5.57 -3.57 -6.39
N SER A 131 -6.76 -4.08 -6.74
CA SER A 131 -7.01 -5.48 -7.10
C SER A 131 -6.32 -5.93 -8.39
N VAL A 132 -5.67 -5.00 -9.10
CA VAL A 132 -4.94 -5.23 -10.36
C VAL A 132 -3.62 -4.50 -10.24
N VAL A 133 -2.53 -5.25 -10.33
CA VAL A 133 -1.16 -4.76 -10.22
C VAL A 133 -0.43 -5.09 -11.51
N LEU A 134 0.24 -4.09 -12.09
CA LEU A 134 0.99 -4.21 -13.34
C LEU A 134 2.46 -4.48 -13.01
N GLU A 135 2.75 -5.67 -12.50
CA GLU A 135 4.11 -6.15 -12.32
C GLU A 135 4.57 -6.94 -13.54
N CYS A 136 5.63 -6.46 -14.19
CA CYS A 136 6.30 -7.12 -15.31
C CYS A 136 7.76 -7.40 -14.91
N PRO A 137 8.05 -8.55 -14.27
CA PRO A 137 9.40 -8.91 -13.86
C PRO A 137 10.39 -8.92 -15.03
N GLU A 138 9.94 -9.29 -16.23
CA GLU A 138 10.73 -9.34 -17.45
C GLU A 138 11.23 -7.96 -17.87
N ILE A 139 10.36 -6.94 -17.76
CA ILE A 139 10.74 -5.55 -18.04
C ILE A 139 11.73 -5.07 -16.98
N SER A 140 11.48 -5.38 -15.71
CA SER A 140 12.40 -5.03 -14.62
C SER A 140 13.78 -5.66 -14.79
N GLU A 141 13.83 -6.91 -15.23
CA GLU A 141 15.06 -7.65 -15.49
C GLU A 141 15.80 -7.11 -16.72
N ALA A 142 15.08 -6.84 -17.81
CA ALA A 142 15.64 -6.22 -19.01
C ALA A 142 16.25 -4.85 -18.69
N ILE A 143 15.55 -4.02 -17.91
CA ILE A 143 16.05 -2.72 -17.46
C ILE A 143 17.34 -2.87 -16.65
N ARG A 144 17.39 -3.81 -15.69
CA ARG A 144 18.58 -4.03 -14.85
C ARG A 144 19.78 -4.53 -15.63
N LYS A 145 19.57 -5.34 -16.66
CA LYS A 145 20.64 -5.91 -17.48
C LYS A 145 21.12 -4.97 -18.59
N SER A 146 20.32 -3.96 -18.94
CA SER A 146 20.69 -3.02 -19.98
C SER A 146 21.72 -2.02 -19.48
N SER A 147 22.77 -1.81 -20.28
CA SER A 147 23.73 -0.72 -20.08
C SER A 147 23.24 0.61 -20.66
N ASP A 148 22.25 0.57 -21.56
CA ASP A 148 21.65 1.75 -22.20
C ASP A 148 20.18 1.48 -22.57
N LEU A 149 19.29 2.07 -21.77
CA LEU A 149 17.82 1.93 -21.91
C LEU A 149 17.25 2.75 -23.08
N LEU A 150 18.04 3.62 -23.69
CA LEU A 150 17.63 4.48 -24.79
C LEU A 150 18.33 4.10 -26.10
N SER A 151 19.09 3.02 -26.12
CA SER A 151 19.72 2.51 -27.34
C SER A 151 18.68 1.95 -28.31
N ASP A 152 18.99 2.02 -29.60
CA ASP A 152 18.11 1.47 -30.66
C ASP A 152 17.87 -0.05 -30.51
N THR A 153 18.74 -0.76 -29.78
CA THR A 153 18.59 -2.17 -29.40
C THR A 153 17.61 -2.43 -28.26
N ALA A 154 17.19 -1.40 -27.54
CA ALA A 154 16.23 -1.49 -26.43
C ALA A 154 14.77 -1.24 -26.87
N LEU A 155 14.55 -0.82 -28.12
CA LEU A 155 13.23 -0.60 -28.76
C LEU A 155 12.85 -1.78 -29.68
#